data_AF-A0A850S1B7-F1
#
_entry.id   AF-A0A850S1B7-F1
#
_cell.length_a   1.000
_cell.length_b   1.000
_cell.length_c   1.000
_cell.angle_alpha   90.00
_cell.angle_beta   90.00
_cell.angle_gamma   90.00
#
_symmetry.space_group_name_H-M   'P 1'
#
loop_
_entity.id
_entity.type
_entity.pdbx_description
1 polymer ?
#
loop_
_entity_poly.entity_id
_entity_poly.type
_entity_poly.pdbx_seq_one_letter_code
_entity_poly.pdbx_strand_id
1 'polypeptide(L)'
;MDEWFTIVVRQLILYSLPVLVSITLVTMLEARLIKGGLPHPFYAISWRGCWIPFLTALCFHRGVIIALPNPLKPGLKAAATRLIAHALLCAIGFLLYAWSLASQAPVGLPPLHLWWAKVLMFFNLCMLFLHLLPLPLLLMGEIIAKSPKLPPLPGGNSLTWISLTLLVATPILDLSLGSFMIYPVYEWLSSSAIQLAG
;
A
#
# COMPACT_ATOMS: atom_id res chain seq x y z
N MET A 1 26.12 11.35 10.89
CA MET A 1 24.67 11.13 10.96
C MET A 1 24.47 9.79 11.61
N ASP A 2 23.60 9.70 12.61
CA ASP A 2 23.31 8.43 13.29
C ASP A 2 22.75 7.41 12.29
N GLU A 3 23.23 6.16 12.36
CA GLU A 3 22.84 5.06 11.47
C GLU A 3 21.32 4.88 11.39
N TRP A 4 20.63 5.06 12.52
CA TRP A 4 19.17 5.09 12.60
C TRP A 4 18.53 6.13 11.66
N PHE A 5 19.04 7.36 11.66
CA PHE A 5 18.49 8.43 10.82
C PHE A 5 18.70 8.13 9.33
N THR A 6 19.86 7.55 8.97
CA THR A 6 20.13 7.10 7.60
C THR A 6 19.17 6.00 7.16
N ILE A 7 18.85 5.04 8.02
CA ILE A 7 17.85 4.01 7.71
C ILE A 7 16.48 4.64 7.50
N VAL A 8 16.02 5.52 8.41
CA VAL A 8 14.71 6.18 8.30
C VAL A 8 14.61 6.98 6.99
N VAL A 9 15.61 7.79 6.65
CA VAL A 9 15.63 8.58 5.41
C VAL A 9 15.59 7.66 4.18
N ARG A 10 16.38 6.58 4.16
CA ARG A 10 16.37 5.62 3.06
C ARG A 10 15.00 4.98 2.90
N GLN A 11 14.39 4.51 3.99
CA GLN A 11 13.06 3.91 3.94
C GLN A 11 11.98 4.91 3.52
N LEU A 12 12.07 6.16 3.99
CA LEU A 12 11.15 7.22 3.61
C LEU A 12 11.21 7.49 2.11
N ILE A 13 12.40 7.60 1.51
CA ILE A 13 12.56 7.78 0.07
C ILE A 13 12.03 6.56 -0.70
N LEU A 14 12.32 5.35 -0.22
CA LEU A 14 11.90 4.11 -0.87
C LEU A 14 10.38 3.91 -0.87
N TYR A 15 9.70 4.24 0.23
CA TYR A 15 8.29 3.90 0.42
C TYR A 15 7.31 5.04 0.14
N SER A 16 7.74 6.30 0.25
CA SER A 16 6.83 7.45 0.05
C SER A 16 6.32 7.56 -1.38
N LEU A 17 7.18 7.39 -2.38
CA LEU A 17 6.78 7.48 -3.78
C LEU A 17 5.75 6.39 -4.19
N PRO A 18 5.93 5.11 -3.83
CA PRO A 18 4.88 4.09 -3.94
C PRO A 18 3.51 4.49 -3.43
N VAL A 19 3.49 4.96 -2.20
CA VAL A 19 2.27 5.39 -1.52
C VAL A 19 1.65 6.54 -2.31
N LEU A 20 2.44 7.56 -2.66
CA LEU A 20 1.99 8.75 -3.38
C LEU A 20 1.35 8.40 -4.72
N VAL A 21 2.06 7.64 -5.56
CA VAL A 21 1.61 7.32 -6.91
C VAL A 21 0.36 6.47 -6.86
N SER A 22 0.33 5.41 -6.06
CA SER A 22 -0.82 4.51 -6.06
C SER A 22 -2.06 5.15 -5.44
N ILE A 23 -1.95 5.81 -4.29
CA ILE A 23 -3.09 6.47 -3.65
C ILE A 23 -3.65 7.54 -4.59
N THR A 24 -2.78 8.29 -5.29
CA THR A 24 -3.21 9.29 -6.26
C THR A 24 -3.87 8.65 -7.49
N LEU A 25 -3.23 7.66 -8.13
CA LEU A 25 -3.76 6.99 -9.32
C LEU A 25 -5.08 6.28 -9.07
N VAL A 26 -5.20 5.57 -7.95
CA VAL A 26 -6.43 4.85 -7.59
C VAL A 26 -7.57 5.81 -7.34
N THR A 27 -7.30 6.93 -6.69
CA THR A 27 -8.30 7.99 -6.45
C THR A 27 -8.71 8.67 -7.76
N MET A 28 -7.78 8.87 -8.69
CA MET A 28 -8.08 9.36 -10.04
C MET A 28 -8.95 8.39 -10.84
N LEU A 29 -8.66 7.09 -10.78
CA LEU A 29 -9.47 6.06 -11.41
C LEU A 29 -10.87 5.98 -10.78
N GLU A 30 -10.96 6.03 -9.46
CA GLU A 30 -12.23 6.08 -8.73
C GLU A 30 -13.08 7.27 -9.18
N ALA A 31 -12.51 8.47 -9.25
CA ALA A 31 -13.21 9.68 -9.68
C ALA A 31 -13.79 9.53 -11.09
N ARG A 32 -13.00 8.99 -12.03
CA ARG A 32 -13.42 8.76 -13.41
C ARG A 32 -14.56 7.73 -13.50
N LEU A 33 -14.44 6.60 -12.82
CA LEU A 33 -15.41 5.50 -12.90
C LEU A 33 -16.72 5.79 -12.15
N ILE A 34 -16.66 6.57 -11.08
CA ILE A 34 -17.85 6.94 -10.28
C ILE A 34 -18.45 8.27 -10.76
N LYS A 35 -17.84 8.91 -11.78
CA LYS A 35 -18.22 10.25 -12.25
C LYS A 35 -18.30 11.26 -11.09
N GLY A 36 -17.38 11.13 -10.13
CA GLY A 36 -17.28 12.03 -8.98
C GLY A 36 -16.28 13.14 -9.27
N GLY A 37 -16.59 14.36 -8.84
CA GLY A 37 -15.61 15.44 -8.86
C GLY A 37 -14.48 15.15 -7.86
N LEU A 38 -13.23 15.30 -8.30
CA LEU A 38 -12.07 15.33 -7.44
C LEU A 38 -11.92 16.74 -6.86
N PRO A 39 -11.89 16.91 -5.52
CA PRO A 39 -11.68 18.23 -4.93
C PRO A 39 -10.33 18.84 -5.35
N HIS A 40 -9.28 18.02 -5.39
CA HIS A 40 -7.96 18.36 -5.91
C HIS A 40 -7.15 17.08 -6.22
N PRO A 41 -6.08 17.15 -7.05
CA PRO A 41 -5.33 15.96 -7.49
C PRO A 41 -4.72 15.13 -6.36
N PHE A 42 -4.40 15.78 -5.25
CA PHE A 42 -3.76 15.17 -4.07
C PHE A 42 -4.74 14.83 -2.93
N TYR A 43 -6.06 14.75 -3.22
CA TYR A 43 -7.10 14.58 -2.18
C TYR A 43 -6.86 13.38 -1.26
N ALA A 44 -6.46 12.26 -1.84
CA ALA A 44 -6.32 11.05 -1.05
C ALA A 44 -5.08 11.05 -0.15
N ILE A 45 -4.05 11.84 -0.50
CA ILE A 45 -2.83 11.99 0.29
C ILE A 45 -2.84 13.23 1.19
N SER A 46 -3.80 14.16 1.09
CA SER A 46 -3.86 15.31 2.00
C SER A 46 -4.34 14.94 3.41
N TRP A 47 -4.80 13.69 3.60
CA TRP A 47 -5.36 13.22 4.85
C TRP A 47 -4.30 12.76 5.85
N ARG A 48 -4.40 13.24 7.09
CA ARG A 48 -3.50 12.84 8.20
C ARG A 48 -3.53 11.34 8.48
N GLY A 49 -4.66 10.67 8.24
CA GLY A 49 -4.80 9.22 8.39
C GLY A 49 -3.94 8.41 7.43
N CYS A 50 -3.53 8.99 6.31
CA CYS A 50 -2.57 8.38 5.40
C CYS A 50 -1.15 8.41 5.98
N TRP A 51 -0.72 9.56 6.51
CA TRP A 51 0.67 9.80 6.88
C TRP A 51 1.04 9.36 8.29
N ILE A 52 0.15 9.48 9.27
CA ILE A 52 0.50 9.19 10.68
C ILE A 52 0.87 7.71 10.85
N PRO A 53 0.05 6.72 10.43
CA PRO A 53 0.42 5.30 10.50
C PRO A 53 1.69 5.00 9.68
N PHE A 54 1.81 5.61 8.49
CA PHE A 54 2.93 5.41 7.59
C PHE A 54 4.26 5.84 8.24
N LEU A 55 4.33 7.08 8.72
CA LEU A 55 5.51 7.62 9.37
C LEU A 55 5.84 6.86 10.66
N THR A 56 4.82 6.43 11.41
CA THR A 56 5.01 5.61 12.61
C THR A 56 5.69 4.29 12.26
N ALA A 57 5.19 3.57 11.26
CA ALA A 57 5.79 2.31 10.82
C ALA A 57 7.27 2.49 10.41
N LEU A 58 7.60 3.58 9.72
CA LEU A 58 8.97 3.91 9.33
C LEU A 58 9.87 4.22 10.53
N CYS A 59 9.41 5.07 11.46
CA CYS A 59 10.18 5.44 12.65
C CYS A 59 10.53 4.24 13.53
N PHE A 60 9.61 3.27 13.62
CA PHE A 60 9.77 2.04 14.38
C PHE A 60 10.33 0.86 13.56
N HIS A 61 10.78 1.12 12.33
CA HIS A 61 11.41 0.12 11.44
C HIS A 61 10.56 -1.14 11.25
N ARG A 62 9.24 -0.97 11.11
CA ARG A 62 8.29 -2.09 10.99
C ARG A 62 8.34 -2.69 9.60
N GLY A 63 8.18 -4.02 9.54
CA GLY A 63 8.16 -4.75 8.28
C GLY A 63 6.86 -4.56 7.50
N VAL A 64 5.77 -4.29 8.23
CA VAL A 64 4.45 -3.97 7.68
C VAL A 64 4.20 -2.47 7.82
N ILE A 65 4.30 -1.77 6.69
CA ILE A 65 4.01 -0.34 6.59
C ILE A 65 2.53 -0.16 6.24
N ILE A 66 1.81 0.66 7.00
CA ILE A 66 0.38 0.91 6.77
C ILE A 66 0.17 2.37 6.38
N ALA A 67 -0.60 2.61 5.33
CA ALA A 67 -1.17 3.93 5.03
C ALA A 67 -2.68 3.77 4.77
N LEU A 68 -3.50 4.62 5.39
CA LEU A 68 -4.94 4.56 5.19
C LEU A 68 -5.36 5.42 3.99
N PRO A 69 -6.17 4.90 3.06
CA PRO A 69 -6.68 5.70 1.96
C PRO A 69 -7.78 6.64 2.45
N ASN A 70 -7.84 7.85 1.88
CA ASN A 70 -8.98 8.76 2.03
C ASN A 70 -9.91 8.61 0.81
N PRO A 71 -10.94 7.74 0.86
CA PRO A 71 -11.79 7.46 -0.28
C PRO A 71 -12.61 8.68 -0.70
N LEU A 72 -12.85 8.85 -2.02
CA LEU A 72 -13.70 9.94 -2.52
C LEU A 72 -15.16 9.73 -2.15
N LYS A 73 -15.64 8.50 -2.28
CA LYS A 73 -16.99 8.12 -1.88
C LYS A 73 -16.98 6.81 -1.07
N PRO A 74 -17.79 6.72 -0.01
CA PRO A 74 -18.08 5.46 0.62
C PRO A 74 -18.95 4.59 -0.30
N GLY A 75 -18.99 3.30 -0.02
CA GLY A 75 -19.87 2.34 -0.66
C GLY A 75 -19.16 1.24 -1.45
N LEU A 76 -19.88 0.11 -1.60
CA LEU A 76 -19.38 -1.13 -2.22
C LEU A 76 -18.80 -0.91 -3.63
N LYS A 77 -19.48 -0.13 -4.47
CA LYS A 77 -19.01 0.14 -5.84
C LYS A 77 -17.66 0.86 -5.83
N ALA A 78 -17.50 1.83 -4.92
CA ALA A 78 -16.26 2.58 -4.79
C ALA A 78 -15.13 1.71 -4.25
N ALA A 79 -15.42 0.92 -3.21
CA ALA A 79 -14.46 -0.03 -2.65
C ALA A 79 -14.01 -1.09 -3.67
N ALA A 80 -14.93 -1.67 -4.44
CA ALA A 80 -14.62 -2.63 -5.50
C ALA A 80 -13.79 -1.99 -6.61
N THR A 81 -14.10 -0.75 -6.99
CA THR A 81 -13.33 0.00 -7.99
C THR A 81 -11.88 0.20 -7.53
N ARG A 82 -11.67 0.60 -6.28
CA ARG A 82 -10.33 0.74 -5.71
C ARG A 82 -9.60 -0.61 -5.68
N LEU A 83 -10.27 -1.67 -5.25
CA LEU A 83 -9.71 -3.02 -5.23
C LEU A 83 -9.23 -3.46 -6.62
N ILE A 84 -10.06 -3.30 -7.64
CA ILE A 84 -9.71 -3.63 -9.02
C ILE A 84 -8.53 -2.77 -9.50
N ALA A 85 -8.54 -1.47 -9.23
CA ALA A 85 -7.44 -0.58 -9.61
C ALA A 85 -6.10 -1.03 -9.00
N HIS A 86 -6.10 -1.38 -7.72
CA HIS A 86 -4.90 -1.90 -7.06
C HIS A 86 -4.48 -3.28 -7.57
N ALA A 87 -5.43 -4.18 -7.88
CA ALA A 87 -5.13 -5.47 -8.48
C ALA A 87 -4.48 -5.31 -9.87
N LEU A 88 -4.97 -4.35 -10.68
CA LEU A 88 -4.37 -4.02 -11.97
C LEU A 88 -2.96 -3.46 -11.82
N LEU A 89 -2.75 -2.52 -10.88
CA LEU A 89 -1.40 -2.02 -10.58
C LEU A 89 -0.48 -3.16 -10.14
N CYS A 90 -0.97 -4.06 -9.28
CA CYS A 90 -0.23 -5.24 -8.86
C CYS A 90 0.21 -6.11 -10.05
N ALA A 91 -0.73 -6.42 -10.96
CA ALA A 91 -0.45 -7.22 -12.14
C ALA A 91 0.57 -6.56 -13.07
N ILE A 92 0.43 -5.25 -13.33
CA ILE A 92 1.39 -4.48 -14.13
C ILE A 92 2.77 -4.52 -13.48
N GLY A 93 2.86 -4.32 -12.17
CA GLY A 93 4.11 -4.40 -11.43
C GLY A 93 4.77 -5.76 -11.48
N PHE A 94 3.99 -6.82 -11.33
CA PHE A 94 4.46 -8.20 -11.45
C PHE A 94 5.07 -8.44 -12.84
N LEU A 95 4.39 -8.03 -13.92
CA LEU A 95 4.88 -8.19 -15.29
C LEU A 95 6.15 -7.39 -15.54
N LEU A 96 6.20 -6.13 -15.07
CA LEU A 96 7.41 -5.30 -15.17
C LEU A 96 8.58 -5.91 -14.41
N TYR A 97 8.32 -6.53 -13.26
CA TYR A 97 9.35 -7.23 -12.49
C TYR A 97 9.87 -8.47 -13.22
N ALA A 98 8.99 -9.35 -13.69
CA ALA A 98 9.39 -10.52 -14.47
C ALA A 98 10.19 -10.11 -15.72
N TRP A 99 9.76 -9.06 -16.43
CA TRP A 99 10.49 -8.51 -17.57
C TRP A 99 11.87 -7.97 -17.19
N SER A 100 11.98 -7.32 -16.03
CA SER A 100 13.27 -6.82 -15.55
C SER A 100 14.25 -7.92 -15.17
N LEU A 101 13.76 -9.05 -14.63
CA LEU A 101 14.59 -10.19 -14.30
C LEU A 101 15.19 -10.85 -15.56
N ALA A 102 14.45 -10.83 -16.66
CA ALA A 102 14.91 -11.32 -17.95
C ALA A 102 15.96 -10.41 -18.62
N SER A 103 16.16 -9.19 -18.12
CA SER A 103 17.08 -8.20 -18.70
C SER A 103 18.35 -8.05 -17.85
N GLN A 104 19.52 -8.36 -18.40
CA GLN A 104 20.78 -8.14 -17.67
C GLN A 104 21.07 -6.65 -17.47
N ALA A 105 21.57 -6.31 -16.28
CA ALA A 105 22.05 -4.97 -16.00
C ALA A 105 23.23 -4.63 -16.94
N PRO A 106 23.25 -3.46 -17.59
CA PRO A 106 24.47 -2.98 -18.20
C PRO A 106 25.53 -2.77 -17.11
N VAL A 107 26.70 -3.37 -17.33
CA VAL A 107 27.83 -3.38 -16.39
C VAL A 107 28.29 -1.93 -16.13
N GLY A 108 28.47 -1.57 -14.85
CA GLY A 108 29.07 -0.29 -14.46
C GLY A 108 28.12 0.88 -14.17
N LEU A 109 26.81 0.72 -14.41
CA LEU A 109 25.81 1.67 -13.90
C LEU A 109 25.11 1.09 -12.67
N PRO A 110 24.85 1.89 -11.61
CA PRO A 110 23.88 1.47 -10.60
C PRO A 110 22.59 1.23 -11.36
N PRO A 111 22.03 0.02 -11.34
CA PRO A 111 21.08 -0.36 -12.36
C PRO A 111 19.73 0.24 -11.98
N LEU A 112 19.55 1.54 -12.25
CA LEU A 112 18.37 2.30 -11.84
C LEU A 112 17.11 1.66 -12.39
N HIS A 113 17.14 1.04 -13.58
CA HIS A 113 16.01 0.30 -14.14
C HIS A 113 15.74 -1.05 -13.42
N LEU A 114 16.77 -1.81 -13.01
CA LEU A 114 16.57 -2.99 -12.14
C LEU A 114 16.24 -2.60 -10.70
N TRP A 115 16.70 -1.44 -10.25
CA TRP A 115 16.38 -0.87 -8.95
C TRP A 115 14.95 -0.37 -8.95
N TRP A 116 14.50 0.33 -9.99
CA TRP A 116 13.11 0.72 -10.23
C TRP A 116 12.23 -0.47 -10.49
N ALA A 117 12.69 -1.55 -11.11
CA ALA A 117 11.89 -2.75 -11.29
C ALA A 117 11.79 -3.59 -10.02
N LYS A 118 12.84 -3.63 -9.18
CA LYS A 118 12.78 -4.15 -7.81
C LYS A 118 11.95 -3.25 -6.89
N VAL A 119 12.03 -1.94 -7.06
CA VAL A 119 11.24 -0.94 -6.33
C VAL A 119 9.80 -1.02 -6.79
N LEU A 120 9.49 -1.18 -8.09
CA LEU A 120 8.14 -1.38 -8.66
C LEU A 120 7.58 -2.76 -8.31
N MET A 121 8.41 -3.79 -8.20
CA MET A 121 8.05 -5.07 -7.58
C MET A 121 7.63 -4.81 -6.14
N PHE A 122 8.48 -4.17 -5.33
CA PHE A 122 8.16 -3.79 -3.96
C PHE A 122 6.90 -2.91 -3.90
N PHE A 123 6.75 -1.96 -4.81
CA PHE A 123 5.64 -1.01 -4.97
C PHE A 123 4.34 -1.71 -5.32
N ASN A 124 4.34 -2.84 -6.01
CA ASN A 124 3.12 -3.47 -6.49
C ASN A 124 2.74 -4.69 -5.64
N LEU A 125 3.73 -5.42 -5.12
CA LEU A 125 3.55 -6.44 -4.10
C LEU A 125 3.17 -5.87 -2.74
N CYS A 126 3.80 -4.76 -2.33
CA CYS A 126 3.41 -4.10 -1.09
C CYS A 126 2.04 -3.45 -1.24
N MET A 127 1.66 -2.93 -2.40
CA MET A 127 0.33 -2.33 -2.53
C MET A 127 -0.78 -3.38 -2.50
N LEU A 128 -0.47 -4.65 -2.78
CA LEU A 128 -1.38 -5.78 -2.59
C LEU A 128 -1.51 -6.30 -1.14
N PHE A 129 -0.70 -5.82 -0.18
CA PHE A 129 -0.86 -6.25 1.22
C PHE A 129 -0.61 -5.14 2.24
N LEU A 130 0.40 -4.30 2.06
CA LEU A 130 0.62 -3.06 2.84
C LEU A 130 -0.48 -2.00 2.60
N HIS A 131 -1.15 -2.00 1.44
CA HIS A 131 -2.33 -1.13 1.17
C HIS A 131 -3.62 -1.89 0.84
N LEU A 132 -3.54 -3.16 0.45
CA LEU A 132 -4.72 -4.00 0.22
C LEU A 132 -5.24 -4.67 1.49
N LEU A 133 -4.50 -4.71 2.61
CA LEU A 133 -5.17 -4.99 3.89
C LEU A 133 -6.29 -3.98 4.11
N PRO A 134 -6.04 -2.66 4.03
CA PRO A 134 -7.11 -1.69 4.01
C PRO A 134 -8.16 -1.97 2.93
N LEU A 135 -7.87 -2.44 1.72
CA LEU A 135 -8.89 -2.47 0.66
C LEU A 135 -9.85 -3.68 0.68
N PRO A 136 -9.40 -4.94 0.76
CA PRO A 136 -10.24 -6.04 1.21
C PRO A 136 -10.93 -5.77 2.53
N LEU A 137 -10.25 -5.19 3.53
CA LEU A 137 -10.89 -4.85 4.79
C LEU A 137 -11.85 -3.66 4.67
N LEU A 138 -11.67 -2.76 3.71
CA LEU A 138 -12.58 -1.64 3.42
C LEU A 138 -13.76 -2.14 2.62
N LEU A 139 -13.56 -3.05 1.65
CA LEU A 139 -14.64 -3.70 0.94
C LEU A 139 -15.47 -4.54 1.91
N MET A 140 -14.81 -5.36 2.73
CA MET A 140 -15.44 -6.16 3.77
C MET A 140 -16.07 -5.26 4.84
N GLY A 141 -15.41 -4.17 5.21
CA GLY A 141 -15.91 -3.15 6.15
C GLY A 141 -17.15 -2.44 5.61
N GLU A 142 -17.21 -2.15 4.31
CA GLU A 142 -18.38 -1.59 3.62
C GLU A 142 -19.51 -2.63 3.49
N ILE A 143 -19.19 -3.91 3.27
CA ILE A 143 -20.15 -5.02 3.30
C ILE A 143 -20.75 -5.16 4.71
N ILE A 144 -19.88 -5.14 5.73
CA ILE A 144 -20.23 -5.22 7.15
C ILE A 144 -21.04 -4.00 7.58
N ALA A 145 -20.66 -2.78 7.19
CA ALA A 145 -21.37 -1.55 7.53
C ALA A 145 -22.75 -1.47 6.89
N LYS A 146 -22.97 -2.19 5.78
CA LYS A 146 -24.31 -2.40 5.19
C LYS A 146 -25.12 -3.48 5.89
N SER A 147 -24.51 -4.27 6.77
CA SER A 147 -25.23 -5.27 7.55
C SER A 147 -26.06 -4.58 8.64
N PRO A 148 -27.39 -4.80 8.69
CA PRO A 148 -28.27 -4.16 9.67
C PRO A 148 -28.01 -4.59 11.12
N LYS A 149 -27.14 -5.59 11.34
CA LYS A 149 -26.86 -6.18 12.66
C LYS A 149 -25.62 -5.60 13.35
N LEU A 150 -24.83 -4.78 12.67
CA LEU A 150 -23.55 -4.30 13.20
C LEU A 150 -23.60 -2.79 13.43
N PRO A 151 -23.16 -2.31 14.61
CA PRO A 151 -23.13 -0.89 14.90
C PRO A 151 -22.15 -0.17 13.96
N PRO A 152 -22.43 1.09 13.58
CA PRO A 152 -21.53 1.87 12.74
C PRO A 152 -20.19 2.09 13.45
N LEU A 153 -19.10 2.13 12.67
CA LEU A 153 -17.75 2.38 13.19
C LEU A 153 -17.66 3.80 13.80
N PRO A 154 -16.93 3.99 14.90
CA PRO A 154 -16.81 5.29 15.56
C PRO A 154 -16.11 6.31 14.64
N GLY A 155 -16.68 7.51 14.57
CA GLY A 155 -16.15 8.62 13.78
C GLY A 155 -14.84 9.16 14.36
N GLY A 156 -13.73 8.51 13.99
CA GLY A 156 -12.33 8.95 14.11
C GLY A 156 -12.02 10.08 15.11
N ASN A 157 -12.17 9.81 16.40
CA ASN A 157 -11.77 10.74 17.45
C ASN A 157 -10.26 10.63 17.74
N SER A 158 -9.71 11.54 18.56
CA SER A 158 -8.29 11.54 18.92
C SER A 158 -7.82 10.21 19.54
N LEU A 159 -8.68 9.53 20.29
CA LEU A 159 -8.39 8.21 20.87
C LEU A 159 -8.22 7.14 19.80
N THR A 160 -9.05 7.12 18.75
CA THR A 160 -8.89 6.20 17.62
C THR A 160 -7.53 6.35 16.96
N TRP A 161 -7.08 7.59 16.78
CA TRP A 161 -5.76 7.87 16.18
C TRP A 161 -4.61 7.43 17.09
N ILE A 162 -4.69 7.72 18.38
CA ILE A 162 -3.69 7.29 19.37
C ILE A 162 -3.58 5.76 19.38
N SER A 163 -4.72 5.05 19.44
CA SER A 163 -4.75 3.59 19.45
C SER A 163 -4.18 2.99 18.16
N LEU A 164 -4.49 3.57 17.00
CA LEU A 164 -3.95 3.12 15.73
C LEU A 164 -2.43 3.33 15.66
N THR A 165 -1.95 4.50 16.09
CA THR A 165 -0.51 4.79 16.14
C THR A 165 0.21 3.82 17.08
N LEU A 166 -0.33 3.55 18.26
CA LEU A 166 0.24 2.58 19.19
C LEU A 166 0.29 1.18 18.60
N LEU A 167 -0.80 0.73 17.96
CA LEU A 167 -0.85 -0.57 17.30
C LEU A 167 0.23 -0.69 16.22
N VAL A 168 0.39 0.33 15.37
CA VAL A 168 1.39 0.37 14.30
C VAL A 168 2.81 0.46 14.85
N ALA A 169 3.02 1.08 16.00
CA ALA A 169 4.32 1.11 16.65
C ALA A 169 4.76 -0.27 17.18
N THR A 170 3.82 -1.20 17.41
CA THR A 170 4.11 -2.55 17.90
C THR A 170 4.44 -3.54 16.76
N PRO A 171 5.17 -4.64 17.02
CA PRO A 171 5.39 -5.70 16.04
C PRO A 171 4.17 -6.60 15.83
N ILE A 172 3.03 -6.34 16.47
CA ILE A 172 1.85 -7.22 16.41
C ILE A 172 1.40 -7.41 14.97
N LEU A 173 1.39 -6.34 14.16
CA LEU A 173 0.99 -6.41 12.76
C LEU A 173 1.99 -7.21 11.91
N ASP A 174 3.29 -7.10 12.20
CA ASP A 174 4.33 -7.91 11.54
C ASP A 174 4.15 -9.40 11.87
N LEU A 175 3.86 -9.72 13.14
CA LEU A 175 3.69 -11.09 13.60
C LEU A 175 2.36 -11.70 13.16
N SER A 176 1.27 -10.94 13.13
CA SER A 176 -0.04 -11.44 12.74
C SER A 176 -0.24 -11.37 11.24
N LEU A 177 -0.23 -10.17 10.67
CA LEU A 177 -0.56 -10.00 9.26
C LEU A 177 0.65 -10.30 8.38
N GLY A 178 1.81 -9.79 8.79
CA GLY A 178 3.07 -10.00 8.08
C GLY A 178 3.35 -11.49 7.87
N SER A 179 3.48 -12.25 8.95
CA SER A 179 3.87 -13.67 8.91
C SER A 179 2.85 -14.58 8.21
N PHE A 180 1.55 -14.39 8.46
CA PHE A 180 0.52 -15.32 7.99
C PHE A 180 -0.03 -14.98 6.60
N MET A 181 0.08 -13.73 6.16
CA MET A 181 -0.53 -13.29 4.91
C MET A 181 0.46 -12.61 3.97
N ILE A 182 1.17 -11.58 4.45
CA ILE A 182 1.94 -10.70 3.57
C ILE A 182 3.19 -11.41 3.03
N TYR A 183 4.01 -11.98 3.92
CA TYR A 183 5.28 -12.59 3.55
C TYR A 183 5.11 -13.87 2.71
N PRO A 184 4.17 -14.79 3.00
CA PRO A 184 3.96 -15.97 2.17
C PRO A 184 3.50 -15.63 0.74
N VAL A 185 2.61 -14.65 0.58
CA VAL A 185 2.15 -14.26 -0.77
C VAL A 185 3.24 -13.49 -1.51
N TYR A 186 4.04 -12.69 -0.80
CA TYR A 186 5.23 -12.06 -1.36
C TYR A 186 6.21 -13.09 -1.91
N GLU A 187 6.52 -14.11 -1.11
CA GLU A 187 7.39 -15.21 -1.51
C GLU A 187 6.85 -15.91 -2.75
N TRP A 188 5.58 -16.32 -2.73
CA TRP A 188 4.94 -17.00 -3.84
C TRP A 188 5.03 -16.19 -5.15
N LEU A 189 4.62 -14.92 -5.13
CA LEU A 189 4.68 -14.04 -6.30
C LEU A 189 6.12 -13.82 -6.79
N SER A 190 7.08 -13.64 -5.89
CA SER A 190 8.49 -13.50 -6.25
C SER A 190 9.00 -14.77 -6.95
N SER A 191 8.69 -15.95 -6.42
CA SER A 191 9.03 -17.23 -7.02
C SER A 191 8.39 -17.42 -8.40
N SER A 192 7.11 -17.08 -8.54
CA SER A 192 6.40 -17.14 -9.83
C SER A 192 6.99 -16.18 -10.87
N ALA A 193 7.41 -14.98 -10.46
CA ALA A 193 8.05 -14.03 -11.37
C ALA A 193 9.41 -14.54 -11.87
N ILE A 194 10.19 -15.19 -11.01
CA ILE A 194 11.46 -15.83 -11.40
C ILE A 194 11.21 -16.95 -12.41
N GLN A 195 10.20 -17.80 -12.16
CA GLN A 195 9.82 -18.87 -13.10
C GLN A 195 9.34 -18.34 -14.45
N LEU A 196 8.68 -17.18 -14.48
CA LEU A 196 8.21 -16.55 -15.71
C LEU A 196 9.36 -15.91 -16.52
N ALA A 197 10.42 -15.48 -15.84
CA ALA A 197 11.55 -14.79 -16.44
C ALA A 197 12.65 -15.73 -16.95
N GLY A 198 12.71 -16.96 -16.43
CA GLY A 198 13.62 -18.03 -16.88
C GLY A 198 13.03 -18.83 -18.04
#